data_AF-A0A1B6GT78-F1
#
_entry.id   AF-A0A1B6GT78-F1
#
_cell.length_a   1.000
_cell.length_b   1.000
_cell.length_c   1.000
_cell.angle_alpha   90.00
_cell.angle_beta   90.00
_cell.angle_gamma   90.00
#
_symmetry.space_group_name_H-M   'P 1'
#
loop_
_entity.id
_entity.type
_entity.pdbx_description
1 polymer ?
#
loop_
_entity_poly.entity_id
_entity_poly.type
_entity_poly.pdbx_seq_one_letter_code
_entity_poly.pdbx_strand_id
1 'polypeptide(L)'
;MFLKTSVICFILIKICFLLTGETHTAHGLSKSNGKSEKFDPKILLEMNTSSNSVEHFTQSISESHNFKQSDHKYKNKPHTKSNRLFSEPAFQQLEKELYKTRKERIKQLRNHVPSYSSPFQGCANESFPSTKSGKIAIFKIDLDAEPEDRWMKVLKQKRSEIKRLADFFEHKFGTKVINVVDKYISWLHQSLPHEYFMELKGIANWTGLSIGRVTLYNIFYEFFSICTSIVMEGNDGHMYHGRNLDFGLFMGWDAENHTWFLTEILRPLIIKVDFFKEGKPLYSAVSYAGFTGVLTGLKKGRFSLSVNERFISNGGYVGLVEWILGRRDLSWLGLLTRKVMQTAQNYQQAQDMLASTPLVAPVYFILAGNASHQGCIITRGRSSFDIWPLGSRHKGQSGDWYVVETNYDHWSQTPFYDHRREYAVQCMDQAGQQQPLQTLYSVLSTRPVLNKETTLTAVMDVSAGRLEVWERDCEDPCWPF
;
A
#
# COMPACT_ATOMS: atom_id res chain seq x y z
N MET A 1 -3.55 14.63 7.90
CA MET A 1 -4.40 13.67 7.15
C MET A 1 -4.67 14.11 5.72
N PHE A 2 -5.10 15.35 5.43
CA PHE A 2 -5.26 15.88 4.06
C PHE A 2 -3.98 15.92 3.19
N LEU A 3 -2.79 15.81 3.78
CA LEU A 3 -1.52 15.88 3.03
C LEU A 3 -1.27 14.67 2.10
N LYS A 4 -1.75 13.46 2.39
CA LYS A 4 -1.37 12.26 1.62
C LYS A 4 -2.05 12.15 0.25
N THR A 5 -3.32 12.56 0.13
CA THR A 5 -4.00 12.67 -1.18
C THR A 5 -3.39 13.79 -2.03
N SER A 6 -2.89 14.86 -1.38
CA SER A 6 -2.08 15.88 -2.04
C SER A 6 -0.78 15.31 -2.57
N VAL A 7 -0.11 14.37 -1.90
CA VAL A 7 1.18 13.82 -2.37
C VAL A 7 1.06 13.10 -3.72
N ILE A 8 0.00 12.33 -4.00
CA ILE A 8 -0.14 11.61 -5.28
C ILE A 8 -0.43 12.56 -6.43
N CYS A 9 -1.38 13.47 -6.24
CA CYS A 9 -1.61 14.56 -7.20
C CYS A 9 -0.34 15.38 -7.36
N PHE A 10 0.39 15.68 -6.29
CA PHE A 10 1.64 16.43 -6.35
C PHE A 10 2.77 15.65 -7.03
N ILE A 11 2.81 14.33 -6.91
CA ILE A 11 3.76 13.45 -7.62
C ILE A 11 3.41 13.41 -9.08
N LEU A 12 2.16 13.12 -9.45
CA LEU A 12 1.73 13.13 -10.84
C LEU A 12 1.92 14.52 -11.45
N ILE A 13 1.59 15.60 -10.74
CA ILE A 13 1.82 16.99 -11.16
C ILE A 13 3.32 17.32 -11.23
N LYS A 14 4.17 16.84 -10.30
CA LYS A 14 5.62 17.05 -10.36
C LYS A 14 6.28 16.21 -11.44
N ILE A 15 5.81 15.00 -11.68
CA ILE A 15 6.21 14.14 -12.79
C ILE A 15 5.81 14.82 -14.10
N CYS A 16 4.58 15.35 -14.20
CA CYS A 16 4.17 16.20 -15.32
C CYS A 16 5.12 17.39 -15.48
N PHE A 17 5.37 18.16 -14.42
CA PHE A 17 6.25 19.34 -14.45
C PHE A 17 7.68 18.99 -14.89
N LEU A 18 8.26 17.92 -14.34
CA LEU A 18 9.60 17.44 -14.69
C LEU A 18 9.69 16.96 -16.15
N LEU A 19 8.62 16.39 -16.69
CA LEU A 19 8.57 15.83 -18.04
C LEU A 19 8.16 16.85 -19.11
N THR A 20 7.40 17.89 -18.75
CA THR A 20 6.88 18.89 -19.70
C THR A 20 7.48 20.28 -19.56
N GLY A 21 8.11 20.61 -18.43
CA GLY A 21 8.54 21.96 -18.09
C GLY A 21 7.39 22.93 -17.76
N GLU A 22 6.14 22.47 -17.70
CA GLU A 22 4.96 23.32 -17.48
C GLU A 22 4.37 23.12 -16.07
N THR A 23 4.24 24.19 -15.29
CA THR A 23 3.49 24.14 -14.02
C THR A 23 1.99 24.17 -14.33
N HIS A 24 1.29 23.07 -14.07
CA HIS A 24 -0.17 23.07 -14.05
C HIS A 24 -0.66 23.17 -12.60
N THR A 25 -0.93 24.38 -12.15
CA THR A 25 -1.81 24.60 -11.00
C THR A 25 -3.24 24.31 -11.41
N ALA A 26 -4.06 23.80 -10.47
CA ALA A 26 -5.49 23.53 -10.68
C ALA A 26 -6.33 24.78 -11.09
N HIS A 27 -5.71 25.94 -11.22
CA HIS A 27 -6.24 27.11 -11.90
C HIS A 27 -5.21 27.70 -12.86
N GLY A 28 -5.60 27.81 -14.13
CA GLY A 28 -5.10 28.79 -15.11
C GLY A 28 -3.68 28.62 -15.64
N LEU A 29 -3.54 28.65 -16.97
CA LEU A 29 -2.28 28.71 -17.70
C LEU A 29 -1.38 29.87 -17.21
N SER A 30 -0.15 29.55 -16.83
CA SER A 30 0.98 30.49 -16.88
C SER A 30 1.99 29.94 -17.88
N LYS A 31 2.11 30.60 -19.05
CA LYS A 31 3.23 30.40 -19.97
C LYS A 31 4.42 31.19 -19.42
N SER A 32 5.48 30.52 -18.99
CA SER A 32 6.79 31.17 -18.92
C SER A 32 7.48 30.99 -20.27
N ASN A 33 7.70 32.11 -20.98
CA ASN A 33 8.46 32.15 -22.22
C ASN A 33 9.87 31.60 -22.01
N GLY A 34 10.32 30.80 -22.98
CA GLY A 34 11.51 29.98 -22.87
C GLY A 34 12.82 30.74 -22.77
N LYS A 35 13.77 30.10 -22.10
CA LYS A 35 15.16 29.88 -22.55
C LYS A 35 15.61 28.55 -21.94
N SER A 36 16.22 27.70 -22.76
CA SER A 36 16.84 26.45 -22.32
C SER A 36 18.05 26.78 -21.46
N GLU A 37 17.89 26.82 -20.14
CA GLU A 37 19.02 26.79 -19.22
C GLU A 37 19.19 25.36 -18.70
N LYS A 38 20.40 24.83 -18.88
CA LYS A 38 20.80 23.55 -18.32
C LYS A 38 20.50 23.53 -16.83
N PHE A 39 19.82 22.48 -16.40
CA PHE A 39 19.45 22.23 -15.01
C PHE A 39 20.69 22.26 -14.11
N ASP A 40 20.73 23.17 -13.13
CA ASP A 40 21.76 23.23 -12.09
C ASP A 40 21.35 22.33 -10.90
N PRO A 41 22.08 21.24 -10.61
CA PRO A 41 21.79 20.35 -9.49
C PRO A 41 21.82 21.03 -8.11
N LYS A 42 22.42 22.21 -7.97
CA LYS A 42 22.54 22.91 -6.68
C LYS A 42 21.23 23.50 -6.15
N ILE A 43 20.25 23.76 -7.01
CA ILE A 43 18.93 24.31 -6.59
C ILE A 43 18.17 23.32 -5.69
N LEU A 44 18.40 22.01 -5.84
CA LEU A 44 17.79 20.97 -5.00
C LEU A 44 18.40 20.89 -3.59
N LEU A 45 19.65 21.33 -3.41
CA LEU A 45 20.34 21.33 -2.10
C LEU A 45 19.83 22.46 -1.19
N GLU A 46 19.45 23.61 -1.75
CA GLU A 46 18.89 24.72 -0.97
C GLU A 46 17.45 24.45 -0.49
N MET A 47 16.62 23.75 -1.29
CA MET A 47 15.26 23.37 -0.86
C MET A 47 15.25 22.37 0.31
N ASN A 48 16.36 21.65 0.52
CA ASN A 48 16.56 20.69 1.60
C ASN A 48 16.68 21.35 2.99
N THR A 49 16.82 22.67 3.06
CA THR A 49 16.88 23.42 4.34
C THR A 49 15.52 23.90 4.84
N SER A 50 14.46 23.80 4.02
CA SER A 50 13.10 24.26 4.37
C SER A 50 12.20 23.16 4.97
N SER A 51 12.70 21.93 5.09
CA SER A 51 11.99 20.78 5.68
C SER A 51 11.92 20.77 7.21
N ASN A 52 12.34 21.84 7.89
CA ASN A 52 12.17 22.04 9.34
C ASN A 52 10.70 22.30 9.77
N SER A 53 9.74 22.24 8.86
CA SER A 53 8.32 22.50 9.14
C SER A 53 7.56 21.31 9.75
N VAL A 54 8.15 20.11 9.78
CA VAL A 54 7.51 18.92 10.38
C VAL A 54 7.90 18.71 11.85
N GLU A 55 9.12 19.07 12.25
CA GLU A 55 9.59 18.95 13.64
C GLU A 55 9.14 20.12 14.54
N HIS A 56 9.09 21.36 14.04
CA HIS A 56 8.64 22.49 14.85
C HIS A 56 7.13 22.46 15.18
N PHE A 57 6.32 21.77 14.38
CA PHE A 57 4.87 21.72 14.62
C PHE A 57 4.45 20.62 15.60
N THR A 58 5.30 19.60 15.82
CA THR A 58 5.05 18.54 16.81
C THR A 58 5.36 18.98 18.24
N GLN A 59 6.37 19.85 18.43
CA GLN A 59 6.62 20.49 19.74
C GLN A 59 5.48 21.42 20.17
N SER A 60 4.87 22.18 19.24
CA SER A 60 3.78 23.11 19.54
C SER A 60 2.49 22.44 20.02
N ILE A 61 2.29 21.15 19.72
CA ILE A 61 1.11 20.40 20.19
C ILE A 61 1.31 19.98 21.65
N SER A 62 2.54 19.69 22.07
CA SER A 62 2.87 19.30 23.45
C SER A 62 2.75 20.43 24.47
N GLU A 63 2.89 21.70 24.05
CA GLU A 63 2.78 22.88 24.94
C GLU A 63 1.37 23.47 25.01
N SER A 64 0.40 22.93 24.28
CA SER A 64 -0.97 23.48 24.24
C SER A 64 -1.88 23.08 25.41
N HIS A 65 -1.36 22.32 26.38
CA HIS A 65 -2.01 22.09 27.68
C HIS A 65 -1.60 23.14 28.72
N ASN A 66 -1.87 24.41 28.43
CA ASN A 66 -2.13 25.47 29.41
C ASN A 66 -2.17 26.81 28.68
N PHE A 67 -3.34 27.28 28.23
CA PHE A 67 -3.52 28.73 28.10
C PHE A 67 -4.98 29.16 28.28
N LYS A 68 -5.17 29.99 29.32
CA LYS A 68 -6.41 30.68 29.68
C LYS A 68 -6.82 31.66 28.57
N GLN A 69 -8.13 31.89 28.50
CA GLN A 69 -8.76 32.97 27.73
C GLN A 69 -8.04 34.32 27.92
N SER A 70 -7.59 34.91 26.82
CA SER A 70 -7.39 36.35 26.72
C SER A 70 -7.75 36.84 25.33
N ASP A 71 -8.79 37.66 25.26
CA ASP A 71 -9.23 38.39 24.07
C ASP A 71 -8.17 39.42 23.65
N HIS A 72 -7.63 39.30 22.43
CA HIS A 72 -6.92 40.40 21.78
C HIS A 72 -7.40 40.63 20.34
N LYS A 73 -8.05 41.79 20.17
CA LYS A 73 -8.43 42.40 18.90
C LYS A 73 -7.19 42.66 18.02
N TYR A 74 -7.12 42.02 16.86
CA TYR A 74 -6.21 42.45 15.79
C TYR A 74 -6.92 43.40 14.82
N LYS A 75 -6.36 44.60 14.69
CA LYS A 75 -6.75 45.67 13.75
C LYS A 75 -6.31 45.33 12.33
N ASN A 76 -7.20 45.56 11.37
CA ASN A 76 -6.95 45.51 9.93
C ASN A 76 -5.88 46.52 9.47
N LYS A 77 -4.94 46.07 8.63
CA LYS A 77 -4.28 46.91 7.61
C LYS A 77 -4.34 46.18 6.25
N PRO A 78 -4.72 46.85 5.15
CA PRO A 78 -4.93 46.20 3.86
C PRO A 78 -3.65 46.26 3.02
N HIS A 79 -3.24 45.12 2.45
CA HIS A 79 -2.47 45.13 1.21
C HIS A 79 -3.20 44.30 0.15
N THR A 80 -3.33 44.94 -0.99
CA THR A 80 -4.16 44.65 -2.15
C THR A 80 -3.58 43.55 -3.03
N LYS A 81 -4.40 42.53 -3.31
CA LYS A 81 -4.76 42.06 -4.67
C LYS A 81 -5.92 41.08 -4.50
N SER A 82 -7.14 41.63 -4.59
CA SER A 82 -8.37 40.82 -4.62
C SER A 82 -8.35 39.97 -5.89
N ASN A 83 -8.19 38.65 -5.71
CA ASN A 83 -8.44 37.68 -6.77
C ASN A 83 -9.93 37.74 -7.09
N ARG A 84 -10.30 38.10 -8.34
CA ARG A 84 -11.70 38.27 -8.77
C ARG A 84 -12.59 37.04 -8.55
N LEU A 85 -12.01 35.86 -8.34
CA LEU A 85 -12.73 34.63 -7.97
C LEU A 85 -13.29 34.63 -6.54
N PHE A 86 -12.70 35.38 -5.59
CA PHE A 86 -13.12 35.39 -4.18
C PHE A 86 -14.05 36.57 -3.81
N SER A 87 -14.25 37.50 -4.76
CA SER A 87 -15.19 38.62 -4.62
C SER A 87 -16.56 38.36 -5.26
N GLU A 88 -16.74 37.18 -5.86
CA GLU A 88 -17.99 36.85 -6.53
C GLU A 88 -19.07 36.55 -5.46
N PRO A 89 -20.24 37.22 -5.49
CA PRO A 89 -21.28 37.05 -4.47
C PRO A 89 -21.71 35.59 -4.27
N ALA A 90 -21.70 34.81 -5.35
CA ALA A 90 -22.00 33.38 -5.33
C ALA A 90 -20.98 32.57 -4.53
N PHE A 91 -19.69 32.89 -4.62
CA PHE A 91 -18.64 32.19 -3.86
C PHE A 91 -18.71 32.53 -2.37
N GLN A 92 -18.94 33.81 -2.03
CA GLN A 92 -19.11 34.22 -0.63
C GLN A 92 -20.39 33.64 0.00
N GLN A 93 -21.45 33.47 -0.79
CA GLN A 93 -22.67 32.81 -0.36
C GLN A 93 -22.45 31.31 -0.13
N LEU A 94 -21.77 30.63 -1.06
CA LEU A 94 -21.39 29.23 -0.93
C LEU A 94 -20.49 28.99 0.28
N GLU A 95 -19.51 29.88 0.53
CA GLU A 95 -18.62 29.79 1.69
C GLU A 95 -19.37 30.01 3.01
N LYS A 96 -20.29 30.98 3.06
CA LYS A 96 -21.16 31.21 4.23
C LYS A 96 -22.11 30.04 4.47
N GLU A 97 -22.67 29.45 3.41
CA GLU A 97 -23.52 28.27 3.51
C GLU A 97 -22.72 27.08 4.02
N LEU A 98 -21.58 26.75 3.41
CA LEU A 98 -20.69 25.67 3.85
C LEU A 98 -20.22 25.86 5.30
N TYR A 99 -19.93 27.09 5.73
CA TYR A 99 -19.54 27.40 7.10
C TYR A 99 -20.71 27.23 8.09
N LYS A 100 -21.92 27.62 7.69
CA LYS A 100 -23.14 27.44 8.49
C LYS A 100 -23.50 25.96 8.60
N THR A 101 -23.46 25.20 7.51
CA THR A 101 -23.66 23.74 7.51
C THR A 101 -22.61 23.03 8.36
N ARG A 102 -21.35 23.50 8.34
CA ARG A 102 -20.28 22.97 9.21
C ARG A 102 -20.56 23.24 10.69
N LYS A 103 -21.01 24.45 11.06
CA LYS A 103 -21.40 24.78 12.44
C LYS A 103 -22.60 23.94 12.91
N GLU A 104 -23.60 23.77 12.04
CA GLU A 104 -24.79 22.97 12.33
C GLU A 104 -24.45 21.48 12.46
N ARG A 105 -23.61 20.92 11.59
CA ARG A 105 -23.08 19.56 11.71
C ARG A 105 -22.25 19.37 12.98
N ILE A 106 -21.37 20.32 13.34
CA ILE A 106 -20.61 20.27 14.59
C ILE A 106 -21.56 20.33 15.81
N LYS A 107 -22.65 21.09 15.73
CA LYS A 107 -23.66 21.16 16.80
C LYS A 107 -24.47 19.86 16.92
N GLN A 108 -24.81 19.23 15.79
CA GLN A 108 -25.47 17.92 15.77
C GLN A 108 -24.54 16.80 16.27
N LEU A 109 -23.27 16.78 15.84
CA LEU A 109 -22.25 15.84 16.32
C LEU A 109 -21.88 16.03 17.80
N ARG A 110 -22.03 17.25 18.35
CA ARG A 110 -21.88 17.48 19.80
C ARG A 110 -23.09 17.00 20.61
N ASN A 111 -24.28 16.95 20.00
CA ASN A 111 -25.52 16.51 20.65
C ASN A 111 -25.79 15.01 20.47
N HIS A 112 -25.02 14.34 19.60
CA HIS A 112 -24.94 12.89 19.45
C HIS A 112 -23.44 12.55 19.43
N VAL A 113 -22.86 12.41 20.62
CA VAL A 113 -21.59 11.67 20.75
C VAL A 113 -22.02 10.21 20.87
N PRO A 114 -22.02 9.41 19.77
CA PRO A 114 -22.14 7.97 19.92
C PRO A 114 -21.06 7.54 20.92
N SER A 115 -21.43 6.73 21.92
CA SER A 115 -20.47 6.29 22.94
C SER A 115 -19.24 5.75 22.23
N TYR A 116 -18.06 6.32 22.51
CA TYR A 116 -16.81 5.85 21.93
C TYR A 116 -16.68 4.36 22.26
N SER A 117 -16.86 3.51 21.25
CA SER A 117 -16.56 2.09 21.35
C SER A 117 -15.12 1.90 20.89
N SER A 118 -14.36 1.16 21.69
CA SER A 118 -13.01 0.78 21.33
C SER A 118 -13.02 0.07 19.96
N PRO A 119 -12.13 0.43 19.02
CA PRO A 119 -11.96 -0.31 17.76
C PRO A 119 -11.65 -1.79 17.98
N PHE A 120 -11.01 -2.11 19.11
CA PHE A 120 -10.78 -3.47 19.56
C PHE A 120 -11.97 -4.00 20.36
N GLN A 121 -12.56 -5.10 19.86
CA GLN A 121 -13.74 -5.76 20.41
C GLN A 121 -13.40 -7.08 21.12
N GLY A 122 -12.11 -7.32 21.40
CA GLY A 122 -11.61 -8.62 21.84
C GLY A 122 -11.08 -9.45 20.68
N CYS A 123 -10.29 -10.47 21.00
CA CYS A 123 -9.75 -11.40 20.01
C CYS A 123 -10.87 -12.20 19.37
N ALA A 124 -10.92 -12.21 18.04
CA ALA A 124 -11.90 -13.01 17.32
C ALA A 124 -11.67 -14.50 17.59
N ASN A 125 -12.74 -15.29 17.43
CA ASN A 125 -12.74 -16.75 17.52
C ASN A 125 -13.32 -17.37 16.24
N GLU A 126 -13.03 -16.75 15.09
CA GLU A 126 -13.57 -17.19 13.80
C GLU A 126 -12.92 -18.51 13.38
N SER A 127 -13.72 -19.54 13.14
CA SER A 127 -13.23 -20.82 12.65
C SER A 127 -12.59 -20.68 11.27
N PHE A 128 -11.44 -21.31 11.09
CA PHE A 128 -10.74 -21.46 9.82
C PHE A 128 -11.69 -22.09 8.79
N PRO A 129 -12.02 -21.40 7.69
CA PRO A 129 -13.07 -21.86 6.80
C PRO A 129 -12.72 -23.21 6.16
N SER A 130 -13.67 -24.15 6.17
CA SER A 130 -13.53 -25.45 5.51
C SER A 130 -13.70 -25.33 4.00
N THR A 131 -12.75 -24.70 3.30
CA THR A 131 -12.61 -24.64 1.81
C THR A 131 -13.82 -24.17 0.98
N LYS A 132 -14.97 -23.81 1.59
CA LYS A 132 -16.25 -23.57 0.90
C LYS A 132 -16.74 -22.12 0.89
N SER A 133 -16.00 -21.15 1.40
CA SER A 133 -16.43 -19.74 1.33
C SER A 133 -15.59 -18.93 0.32
N GLY A 134 -16.27 -18.34 -0.66
CA GLY A 134 -15.75 -17.35 -1.63
C GLY A 134 -14.71 -17.89 -2.63
N LYS A 135 -15.13 -18.40 -3.79
CA LYS A 135 -14.19 -18.87 -4.83
C LYS A 135 -13.40 -17.70 -5.45
N ILE A 136 -12.28 -17.33 -4.81
CA ILE A 136 -11.22 -16.58 -5.49
C ILE A 136 -10.82 -17.36 -6.74
N ALA A 137 -10.81 -16.68 -7.89
CA ALA A 137 -10.48 -17.32 -9.16
C ALA A 137 -9.01 -17.75 -9.16
N ILE A 138 -8.77 -19.02 -9.53
CA ILE A 138 -7.43 -19.61 -9.62
C ILE A 138 -7.03 -19.69 -11.08
N PHE A 139 -5.86 -19.15 -11.40
CA PHE A 139 -5.28 -19.19 -12.74
C PHE A 139 -3.94 -19.89 -12.73
N LYS A 140 -3.58 -20.49 -13.87
CA LYS A 140 -2.25 -21.04 -14.10
C LYS A 140 -1.51 -20.13 -15.07
N ILE A 141 -0.27 -19.79 -14.74
CA ILE A 141 0.64 -19.04 -15.61
C ILE A 141 1.82 -19.93 -15.96
N ASP A 142 2.07 -20.10 -17.23
CA ASP A 142 3.24 -20.80 -17.75
C ASP A 142 4.36 -19.79 -18.02
N LEU A 143 5.48 -19.90 -17.30
CA LEU A 143 6.63 -19.02 -17.49
C LEU A 143 7.44 -19.35 -18.74
N ASP A 144 7.20 -20.50 -19.39
CA ASP A 144 7.84 -20.84 -20.66
C ASP A 144 7.10 -20.25 -21.87
N ALA A 145 5.85 -19.81 -21.68
CA ALA A 145 5.10 -19.11 -22.73
C ALA A 145 5.64 -17.70 -22.97
N GLU A 146 5.39 -17.18 -24.18
CA GLU A 146 5.71 -15.80 -24.55
C GLU A 146 5.11 -14.82 -23.52
N PRO A 147 5.90 -13.87 -22.98
CA PRO A 147 5.46 -13.01 -21.88
C PRO A 147 4.14 -12.27 -22.15
N GLU A 148 3.90 -11.80 -23.37
CA GLU A 148 2.66 -11.12 -23.75
C GLU A 148 1.39 -11.96 -23.57
N ASP A 149 1.51 -13.29 -23.65
CA ASP A 149 0.37 -14.21 -23.67
C ASP A 149 0.09 -14.86 -22.30
N ARG A 150 1.05 -14.82 -21.38
CA ARG A 150 1.00 -15.48 -20.06
C ARG A 150 -0.26 -15.15 -19.27
N TRP A 151 -0.68 -13.88 -19.31
CA TRP A 151 -1.82 -13.38 -18.55
C TRP A 151 -3.14 -13.45 -19.32
N MET A 152 -3.17 -13.93 -20.58
CA MET A 152 -4.36 -13.89 -21.43
C MET A 152 -5.62 -14.42 -20.74
N LYS A 153 -5.53 -15.58 -20.05
CA LYS A 153 -6.69 -16.20 -19.39
C LYS A 153 -7.25 -15.33 -18.25
N VAL A 154 -6.36 -14.75 -17.45
CA VAL A 154 -6.71 -13.80 -16.38
C VAL A 154 -7.42 -12.60 -16.99
N LEU A 155 -6.84 -12.03 -18.04
CA LEU A 155 -7.32 -10.81 -18.68
C LEU A 155 -8.65 -11.00 -19.40
N LYS A 156 -8.89 -12.17 -20.01
CA LYS A 156 -10.20 -12.51 -20.61
C LYS A 156 -11.31 -12.50 -19.57
N GLN A 157 -11.04 -12.98 -18.36
CA GLN A 157 -12.05 -13.06 -17.30
C GLN A 157 -12.21 -11.76 -16.49
N LYS A 158 -11.10 -11.04 -16.23
CA LYS A 158 -11.09 -9.87 -15.34
C LYS A 158 -11.02 -8.52 -16.08
N ARG A 159 -11.25 -8.52 -17.40
CA ARG A 159 -11.10 -7.34 -18.26
C ARG A 159 -11.91 -6.15 -17.77
N SER A 160 -13.19 -6.38 -17.45
CA SER A 160 -14.13 -5.36 -17.00
C SER A 160 -13.69 -4.70 -15.70
N GLU A 161 -13.22 -5.50 -14.76
CA GLU A 161 -12.77 -5.08 -13.45
C GLU A 161 -11.48 -4.25 -13.56
N ILE A 162 -10.54 -4.68 -14.42
CA ILE A 162 -9.31 -3.93 -14.69
C ILE A 162 -9.63 -2.57 -15.35
N LYS A 163 -10.57 -2.55 -16.30
CA LYS A 163 -11.03 -1.29 -16.90
C LYS A 163 -11.69 -0.37 -15.89
N ARG A 164 -12.56 -0.90 -15.02
CA ARG A 164 -13.21 -0.12 -13.96
C ARG A 164 -12.19 0.55 -13.04
N LEU A 165 -11.09 -0.15 -12.73
CA LEU A 165 -9.99 0.43 -11.97
C LEU A 165 -9.27 1.56 -12.73
N ALA A 166 -9.03 1.38 -14.03
CA ALA A 166 -8.46 2.43 -14.87
C ALA A 166 -9.38 3.66 -14.94
N ASP A 167 -10.68 3.45 -15.11
CA ASP A 167 -11.70 4.50 -15.14
C ASP A 167 -11.77 5.26 -13.81
N PHE A 168 -11.65 4.55 -12.69
CA PHE A 168 -11.57 5.15 -11.36
C PHE A 168 -10.37 6.10 -11.24
N PHE A 169 -9.19 5.69 -11.67
CA PHE A 169 -8.01 6.55 -11.64
C PHE A 169 -8.12 7.74 -12.59
N GLU A 170 -8.72 7.55 -13.77
CA GLU A 170 -9.01 8.65 -14.69
C GLU A 170 -9.98 9.67 -14.09
N HIS A 171 -11.05 9.20 -13.45
CA HIS A 171 -11.98 10.06 -12.75
C HIS A 171 -11.32 10.80 -11.57
N LYS A 172 -10.48 10.09 -10.80
CA LYS A 172 -9.84 10.63 -9.59
C LYS A 172 -8.78 11.69 -9.90
N PHE A 173 -7.95 11.48 -10.92
CA PHE A 173 -6.81 12.36 -11.24
C PHE A 173 -7.08 13.29 -12.44
N GLY A 174 -8.11 13.02 -13.22
CA GLY A 174 -8.50 13.79 -14.39
C GLY A 174 -7.75 13.38 -15.67
N THR A 175 -8.44 13.52 -16.80
CA THR A 175 -7.96 13.13 -18.14
C THR A 175 -6.62 13.75 -18.51
N LYS A 176 -6.35 15.00 -18.13
CA LYS A 176 -5.08 15.67 -18.45
C LYS A 176 -3.88 14.98 -17.81
N VAL A 177 -4.00 14.56 -16.55
CA VAL A 177 -2.93 13.86 -15.83
C VAL A 177 -2.71 12.47 -16.45
N ILE A 178 -3.80 11.77 -16.76
CA ILE A 178 -3.71 10.47 -17.43
C ILE A 178 -3.10 10.58 -18.82
N ASN A 179 -3.39 11.63 -19.59
CA ASN A 179 -2.77 11.86 -20.89
C ASN A 179 -1.25 12.09 -20.78
N VAL A 180 -0.78 12.73 -19.71
CA VAL A 180 0.66 12.87 -19.44
C VAL A 180 1.27 11.52 -19.08
N VAL A 181 0.59 10.70 -18.27
CA VAL A 181 0.99 9.31 -18.01
C VAL A 181 1.09 8.53 -19.33
N ASP A 182 0.09 8.63 -20.19
CA ASP A 182 0.04 7.95 -21.50
C ASP A 182 1.13 8.43 -22.46
N LYS A 183 1.59 9.67 -22.34
CA LYS A 183 2.65 10.21 -23.19
C LYS A 183 4.05 9.91 -22.64
N TYR A 184 4.27 10.08 -21.34
CA TYR A 184 5.60 10.11 -20.74
C TYR A 184 5.89 9.01 -19.70
N ILE A 185 4.93 8.15 -19.35
CA ILE A 185 5.27 6.85 -18.71
C ILE A 185 5.49 5.78 -19.79
N SER A 186 5.00 6.02 -21.01
CA SER A 186 5.13 5.13 -22.18
C SER A 186 6.54 4.93 -22.73
N TRP A 187 7.55 5.65 -22.25
CA TRP A 187 8.96 5.34 -22.52
C TRP A 187 9.65 4.67 -21.32
N LEU A 188 9.14 4.91 -20.10
CA LEU A 188 9.76 4.45 -18.86
C LEU A 188 9.58 2.94 -18.67
N HIS A 189 8.48 2.37 -19.15
CA HIS A 189 8.25 0.93 -19.05
C HIS A 189 9.32 0.10 -19.78
N GLN A 190 10.00 0.65 -20.80
CA GLN A 190 11.05 -0.05 -21.55
C GLN A 190 12.31 -0.28 -20.73
N SER A 191 12.41 0.40 -19.57
CA SER A 191 13.50 0.21 -18.64
C SER A 191 13.25 -0.86 -17.58
N LEU A 192 12.02 -1.41 -17.54
CA LEU A 192 11.76 -2.61 -16.78
C LEU A 192 12.48 -3.80 -17.46
N PRO A 193 12.85 -4.85 -16.72
CA PRO A 193 13.42 -6.03 -17.35
C PRO A 193 12.47 -6.57 -18.42
N HIS A 194 13.04 -6.98 -19.56
CA HIS A 194 12.32 -7.21 -20.81
C HIS A 194 11.05 -8.05 -20.63
N GLU A 195 11.16 -9.18 -19.93
CA GLU A 195 10.05 -10.09 -19.66
C GLU A 195 8.85 -9.41 -18.99
N TYR A 196 9.08 -8.56 -17.99
CA TYR A 196 7.99 -7.83 -17.32
C TYR A 196 7.39 -6.77 -18.22
N PHE A 197 8.22 -6.04 -18.97
CA PHE A 197 7.74 -5.08 -19.95
C PHE A 197 6.80 -5.74 -20.97
N MET A 198 7.18 -6.90 -21.50
CA MET A 198 6.37 -7.64 -22.46
C MET A 198 5.06 -8.14 -21.84
N GLU A 199 5.05 -8.57 -20.57
CA GLU A 199 3.80 -8.86 -19.86
C GLU A 199 2.87 -7.64 -19.74
N LEU A 200 3.41 -6.45 -19.39
CA LEU A 200 2.61 -5.22 -19.34
C LEU A 200 2.04 -4.85 -20.72
N LYS A 201 2.80 -5.09 -21.78
CA LYS A 201 2.35 -4.90 -23.16
C LYS A 201 1.22 -5.87 -23.52
N GLY A 202 1.33 -7.14 -23.12
CA GLY A 202 0.26 -8.13 -23.25
C GLY A 202 -1.01 -7.69 -22.54
N ILE A 203 -0.88 -7.23 -21.29
CA ILE A 203 -1.99 -6.69 -20.49
C ILE A 203 -2.66 -5.51 -21.21
N ALA A 204 -1.88 -4.55 -21.71
CA ALA A 204 -2.40 -3.41 -22.46
C ALA A 204 -3.21 -3.86 -23.70
N ASN A 205 -2.66 -4.77 -24.51
CA ASN A 205 -3.33 -5.26 -25.72
C ASN A 205 -4.65 -5.98 -25.42
N TRP A 206 -4.65 -6.92 -24.48
CA TRP A 206 -5.84 -7.72 -24.15
C TRP A 206 -6.94 -6.91 -23.45
N THR A 207 -6.55 -5.93 -22.63
CA THR A 207 -7.51 -5.03 -21.98
C THR A 207 -8.01 -3.95 -22.92
N GLY A 208 -7.17 -3.49 -23.86
CA GLY A 208 -7.40 -2.29 -24.68
C GLY A 208 -7.08 -0.99 -23.92
N LEU A 209 -6.34 -1.09 -22.80
CA LEU A 209 -5.83 0.08 -22.08
C LEU A 209 -4.49 0.51 -22.68
N SER A 210 -4.10 1.77 -22.47
CA SER A 210 -2.75 2.21 -22.79
C SER A 210 -1.73 1.51 -21.88
N ILE A 211 -0.53 1.24 -22.42
CA ILE A 211 0.56 0.69 -21.62
C ILE A 211 0.97 1.62 -20.48
N GLY A 212 0.81 2.93 -20.63
CA GLY A 212 1.03 3.92 -19.56
C GLY A 212 0.14 3.68 -18.34
N ARG A 213 -1.17 3.45 -18.55
CA ARG A 213 -2.13 3.12 -17.48
C ARG A 213 -1.83 1.78 -16.82
N VAL A 214 -1.51 0.76 -17.61
CA VAL A 214 -1.13 -0.57 -17.10
C VAL A 214 0.14 -0.49 -16.25
N THR A 215 1.13 0.28 -16.73
CA THR A 215 2.37 0.53 -15.97
C THR A 215 2.03 1.24 -14.68
N LEU A 216 1.29 2.36 -14.73
CA LEU A 216 0.87 3.14 -13.56
C LEU A 216 0.16 2.27 -12.51
N TYR A 217 -0.71 1.34 -12.93
CA TYR A 217 -1.33 0.39 -12.02
C TYR A 217 -0.30 -0.50 -11.29
N ASN A 218 0.73 -0.98 -11.98
CA ASN A 218 1.80 -1.75 -11.37
C ASN A 218 2.71 -0.87 -10.47
N ILE A 219 2.76 0.44 -10.70
CA ILE A 219 3.42 1.43 -9.82
C ILE A 219 2.63 1.63 -8.52
N PHE A 220 1.30 1.68 -8.56
CA PHE A 220 0.48 2.01 -7.39
C PHE A 220 0.67 1.05 -6.21
N TYR A 221 0.96 -0.23 -6.48
CA TYR A 221 1.24 -1.22 -5.44
C TYR A 221 2.53 -0.98 -4.67
N GLU A 222 3.40 -0.07 -5.12
CA GLU A 222 4.67 0.26 -4.46
C GLU A 222 4.52 1.31 -3.34
N PHE A 223 3.33 1.91 -3.13
CA PHE A 223 3.22 3.10 -2.25
C PHE A 223 1.96 3.22 -1.37
N PHE A 224 0.93 2.37 -1.53
CA PHE A 224 -0.39 2.64 -0.94
C PHE A 224 -1.07 1.44 -0.25
N SER A 225 -0.33 0.37 0.06
CA SER A 225 -0.86 -0.72 0.88
C SER A 225 -0.59 -0.49 2.36
N ILE A 226 -1.57 -0.80 3.19
CA ILE A 226 -1.41 -1.07 4.62
C ILE A 226 -1.50 -2.60 4.78
N CYS A 227 -0.85 -3.16 5.80
CA CYS A 227 -0.75 -4.61 5.92
C CYS A 227 -0.64 -5.04 7.38
N THR A 228 -1.10 -6.26 7.68
CA THR A 228 -0.64 -7.03 8.84
C THR A 228 -0.14 -8.37 8.35
N SER A 229 1.03 -8.80 8.80
CA SER A 229 1.66 -10.06 8.43
C SER A 229 2.24 -10.74 9.67
N ILE A 230 2.07 -12.04 9.76
CA ILE A 230 2.43 -12.86 10.92
C ILE A 230 3.13 -14.11 10.41
N VAL A 231 4.32 -14.39 10.94
CA VAL A 231 4.98 -15.69 10.80
C VAL A 231 4.98 -16.36 12.15
N MET A 232 4.62 -17.64 12.18
CA MET A 232 4.65 -18.44 13.40
C MET A 232 5.18 -19.84 13.14
N GLU A 233 5.76 -20.42 14.18
CA GLU A 233 6.04 -21.85 14.28
C GLU A 233 4.89 -22.52 15.04
N GLY A 234 4.40 -23.64 14.52
CA GLY A 234 3.43 -24.48 15.21
C GLY A 234 4.11 -25.45 16.17
N ASN A 235 3.33 -26.07 17.08
CA ASN A 235 3.84 -27.12 17.97
C ASN A 235 4.36 -28.37 17.22
N ASP A 236 4.05 -28.50 15.93
CA ASP A 236 4.56 -29.53 15.03
C ASP A 236 5.92 -29.18 14.42
N GLY A 237 6.49 -28.01 14.74
CA GLY A 237 7.76 -27.51 14.20
C GLY A 237 7.66 -27.00 12.76
N HIS A 238 6.46 -26.91 12.19
CA HIS A 238 6.23 -26.37 10.87
C HIS A 238 6.05 -24.85 10.91
N MET A 239 6.43 -24.20 9.80
CA MET A 239 6.30 -22.77 9.61
C MET A 239 5.00 -22.40 8.92
N TYR A 240 4.28 -21.46 9.52
CA TYR A 240 3.02 -20.90 9.04
C TYR A 240 3.14 -19.40 8.86
N HIS A 241 2.38 -18.87 7.91
CA HIS A 241 2.43 -17.46 7.56
C HIS A 241 1.04 -16.96 7.19
N GLY A 242 0.53 -15.97 7.92
CA GLY A 242 -0.76 -15.35 7.68
C GLY A 242 -0.62 -13.85 7.43
N ARG A 243 -1.52 -13.27 6.63
CA ARG A 243 -1.51 -11.83 6.37
C ARG A 243 -2.87 -11.26 5.93
N ASN A 244 -3.12 -10.00 6.27
CA ASN A 244 -4.21 -9.16 5.74
C ASN A 244 -3.64 -8.10 4.81
N LEU A 245 -4.20 -7.96 3.60
CA LEU A 245 -3.87 -6.89 2.66
C LEU A 245 -4.92 -5.78 2.70
N ASP A 246 -4.50 -4.66 3.25
CA ASP A 246 -5.30 -3.46 3.40
C ASP A 246 -4.93 -2.52 2.25
N PHE A 247 -5.87 -2.21 1.35
CA PHE A 247 -5.54 -1.35 0.20
C PHE A 247 -6.74 -0.51 -0.22
N GLY A 248 -6.55 0.81 -0.28
CA GLY A 248 -7.54 1.76 -0.75
C GLY A 248 -7.54 3.08 0.02
N LEU A 249 -6.70 3.20 1.06
CA LEU A 249 -6.70 4.35 1.95
C LEU A 249 -6.62 5.69 1.22
N PHE A 250 -7.53 6.59 1.59
CA PHE A 250 -7.63 7.96 1.07
C PHE A 250 -7.94 8.08 -0.44
N MET A 251 -8.29 6.98 -1.11
CA MET A 251 -8.69 6.98 -2.52
C MET A 251 -10.21 7.12 -2.67
N GLY A 252 -10.83 7.93 -1.81
CA GLY A 252 -12.25 8.25 -1.83
C GLY A 252 -13.07 7.36 -0.90
N TRP A 253 -13.97 8.01 -0.16
CA TRP A 253 -14.81 7.39 0.86
C TRP A 253 -16.27 7.41 0.43
N ASP A 254 -16.91 6.26 0.49
CA ASP A 254 -18.36 6.12 0.37
C ASP A 254 -18.98 6.38 1.75
N ALA A 255 -19.62 7.53 1.90
CA ALA A 255 -20.24 7.93 3.16
C ALA A 255 -21.56 7.19 3.44
N GLU A 256 -22.18 6.56 2.44
CA GLU A 256 -23.42 5.80 2.61
C GLU A 256 -23.11 4.38 3.09
N ASN A 257 -22.14 3.72 2.44
CA ASN A 257 -21.78 2.34 2.74
C ASN A 257 -20.63 2.19 3.76
N HIS A 258 -20.00 3.31 4.14
CA HIS A 258 -18.83 3.35 5.01
C HIS A 258 -17.66 2.48 4.51
N THR A 259 -17.34 2.60 3.23
CA THR A 259 -16.26 1.86 2.57
C THR A 259 -15.34 2.77 1.77
N TRP A 260 -14.15 2.28 1.43
CA TRP A 260 -13.23 2.96 0.53
C TRP A 260 -13.49 2.53 -0.92
N PHE A 261 -13.72 3.50 -1.81
CA PHE A 261 -14.05 3.18 -3.21
C PHE A 261 -12.99 2.31 -3.89
N LEU A 262 -11.70 2.60 -3.67
CA LEU A 262 -10.64 1.81 -4.26
C LEU A 262 -10.59 0.39 -3.69
N THR A 263 -10.82 0.21 -2.39
CA THR A 263 -10.90 -1.12 -1.75
C THR A 263 -11.99 -1.97 -2.41
N GLU A 264 -13.19 -1.41 -2.61
CA GLU A 264 -14.29 -2.11 -3.29
C GLU A 264 -13.98 -2.47 -4.75
N ILE A 265 -13.24 -1.62 -5.45
CA ILE A 265 -12.82 -1.87 -6.84
C ILE A 265 -11.75 -2.97 -6.90
N LEU A 266 -10.91 -3.09 -5.87
CA LEU A 266 -9.82 -4.07 -5.81
C LEU A 266 -10.29 -5.47 -5.43
N ARG A 267 -11.31 -5.61 -4.57
CA ARG A 267 -11.87 -6.92 -4.18
C ARG A 267 -12.16 -7.87 -5.35
N PRO A 268 -12.92 -7.47 -6.38
CA PRO A 268 -13.21 -8.36 -7.51
C PRO A 268 -11.98 -8.64 -8.40
N LEU A 269 -10.87 -7.92 -8.21
CA LEU A 269 -9.61 -8.19 -8.89
C LEU A 269 -8.76 -9.26 -8.19
N ILE A 270 -9.10 -9.68 -6.97
CA ILE A 270 -8.33 -10.69 -6.24
C ILE A 270 -8.31 -12.01 -7.03
N ILE A 271 -7.11 -12.53 -7.24
CA ILE A 271 -6.85 -13.79 -7.91
C ILE A 271 -5.78 -14.58 -7.17
N LYS A 272 -5.88 -15.91 -7.25
CA LYS A 272 -4.78 -16.81 -6.93
C LYS A 272 -4.14 -17.27 -8.24
N VAL A 273 -2.81 -17.29 -8.28
CA VAL A 273 -2.04 -17.65 -9.47
C VAL A 273 -1.05 -18.74 -9.12
N ASP A 274 -1.12 -19.86 -9.83
CA ASP A 274 -0.13 -20.92 -9.78
C ASP A 274 0.81 -20.77 -10.98
N PHE A 275 2.09 -20.46 -10.72
CA PHE A 275 3.12 -20.31 -11.74
C PHE A 275 3.79 -21.64 -12.02
N PHE A 276 4.00 -21.94 -13.30
CA PHE A 276 4.63 -23.14 -13.81
C PHE A 276 5.89 -22.78 -14.57
N LYS A 277 6.88 -23.67 -14.55
CA LYS A 277 8.08 -23.62 -15.39
C LYS A 277 8.49 -25.04 -15.73
N GLU A 278 8.86 -25.28 -16.97
CA GLU A 278 9.14 -26.59 -17.55
C GLU A 278 7.99 -27.59 -17.29
N GLY A 279 6.75 -27.11 -17.41
CA GLY A 279 5.53 -27.88 -17.12
C GLY A 279 5.30 -28.26 -15.65
N LYS A 280 6.16 -27.82 -14.72
CA LYS A 280 6.07 -28.14 -13.28
C LYS A 280 5.60 -26.94 -12.45
N PRO A 281 4.78 -27.13 -11.40
CA PRO A 281 4.45 -26.06 -10.47
C PRO A 281 5.72 -25.51 -9.82
N LEU A 282 5.91 -24.19 -9.88
CA LEU A 282 7.08 -23.51 -9.32
C LEU A 282 6.74 -22.80 -8.00
N TYR A 283 5.71 -21.95 -8.00
CA TYR A 283 5.19 -21.28 -6.81
C TYR A 283 3.74 -20.81 -7.02
N SER A 284 3.05 -20.49 -5.95
CA SER A 284 1.72 -19.86 -5.98
C SER A 284 1.80 -18.45 -5.40
N ALA A 285 0.94 -17.55 -5.88
CA ALA A 285 0.81 -16.20 -5.36
C ALA A 285 -0.66 -15.77 -5.26
N VAL A 286 -0.94 -14.84 -4.37
CA VAL A 286 -2.17 -14.04 -4.38
C VAL A 286 -1.82 -12.68 -4.97
N SER A 287 -2.62 -12.22 -5.91
CA SER A 287 -2.41 -10.96 -6.62
C SER A 287 -3.75 -10.31 -6.93
N TYR A 288 -3.69 -9.13 -7.55
CA TYR A 288 -4.83 -8.53 -8.23
C TYR A 288 -4.62 -8.65 -9.74
N ALA A 289 -5.68 -8.95 -10.48
CA ALA A 289 -5.60 -9.05 -11.92
C ALA A 289 -5.05 -7.75 -12.55
N GLY A 290 -4.08 -7.90 -13.46
CA GLY A 290 -3.33 -6.81 -14.07
C GLY A 290 -2.05 -6.38 -13.32
N PHE A 291 -1.81 -6.88 -12.10
CA PHE A 291 -0.53 -6.73 -11.40
C PHE A 291 0.37 -7.93 -11.65
N THR A 292 1.60 -7.67 -12.10
CA THR A 292 2.57 -8.70 -12.51
C THR A 292 3.57 -9.05 -11.42
N GLY A 293 3.66 -8.28 -10.35
CA GLY A 293 4.55 -8.55 -9.21
C GLY A 293 4.00 -9.61 -8.25
N VAL A 294 4.68 -9.81 -7.12
CA VAL A 294 4.22 -10.70 -6.03
C VAL A 294 4.21 -9.95 -4.70
N LEU A 295 3.05 -9.81 -4.07
CA LEU A 295 2.94 -9.27 -2.69
C LEU A 295 2.72 -10.35 -1.64
N THR A 296 2.24 -11.51 -2.05
CA THR A 296 1.96 -12.65 -1.18
C THR A 296 2.21 -13.92 -1.98
N GLY A 297 3.15 -14.75 -1.55
CA GLY A 297 3.64 -15.88 -2.32
C GLY A 297 4.06 -17.07 -1.46
N LEU A 298 3.92 -18.27 -2.03
CA LEU A 298 4.29 -19.53 -1.43
C LEU A 298 5.04 -20.41 -2.42
N LYS A 299 6.27 -20.79 -2.08
CA LYS A 299 7.06 -21.79 -2.80
C LYS A 299 7.06 -23.07 -1.97
N LYS A 300 6.27 -24.06 -2.44
CA LYS A 300 5.97 -25.30 -1.70
C LYS A 300 7.25 -25.96 -1.15
N GLY A 301 7.25 -26.23 0.15
CA GLY A 301 8.34 -26.88 0.85
C GLY A 301 9.64 -26.09 0.88
N ARG A 302 9.63 -24.78 0.56
CA ARG A 302 10.83 -23.93 0.54
C ARG A 302 10.65 -22.69 1.41
N PHE A 303 9.74 -21.79 1.03
CA PHE A 303 9.46 -20.57 1.78
C PHE A 303 8.13 -19.92 1.39
N SER A 304 7.60 -19.07 2.26
CA SER A 304 6.51 -18.13 1.99
C SER A 304 6.98 -16.69 2.22
N LEU A 305 6.36 -15.76 1.50
CA LEU A 305 6.73 -14.35 1.48
C LEU A 305 5.48 -13.47 1.47
N SER A 306 5.49 -12.41 2.26
CA SER A 306 4.56 -11.30 2.16
C SER A 306 5.27 -9.96 2.26
N VAL A 307 4.59 -8.90 1.82
CA VAL A 307 5.14 -7.56 1.72
C VAL A 307 4.25 -6.59 2.50
N ASN A 308 4.88 -5.79 3.35
CA ASN A 308 4.25 -4.65 3.99
C ASN A 308 4.94 -3.34 3.62
N GLU A 309 4.18 -2.29 3.36
CA GLU A 309 4.72 -0.97 3.03
C GLU A 309 5.43 -0.33 4.23
N ARG A 310 6.53 0.38 3.97
CA ARG A 310 7.31 1.10 4.99
C ARG A 310 7.43 2.59 4.66
N PHE A 311 6.94 3.42 5.58
CA PHE A 311 6.93 4.87 5.40
C PHE A 311 8.10 5.55 6.10
N ILE A 312 9.07 6.06 5.32
CA ILE A 312 10.18 6.91 5.80
C ILE A 312 10.41 8.11 4.86
N SER A 313 11.21 9.08 5.29
CA SER A 313 11.52 10.30 4.51
C SER A 313 12.20 10.01 3.17
N ASN A 314 13.22 9.14 3.15
CA ASN A 314 13.81 8.57 1.92
C ASN A 314 12.93 7.43 1.38
N GLY A 315 11.66 7.74 1.16
CA GLY A 315 10.60 6.82 0.79
C GLY A 315 10.52 6.51 -0.70
N GLY A 316 9.49 5.75 -1.08
CA GLY A 316 9.27 5.33 -2.45
C GLY A 316 9.15 6.46 -3.47
N TYR A 317 8.68 7.64 -3.06
CA TYR A 317 8.58 8.81 -3.93
C TYR A 317 9.94 9.32 -4.40
N VAL A 318 10.95 9.30 -3.53
CA VAL A 318 12.32 9.69 -3.88
C VAL A 318 12.88 8.71 -4.90
N GLY A 319 12.68 7.40 -4.66
CA GLY A 319 13.08 6.37 -5.60
C GLY A 319 12.39 6.46 -6.96
N LEU A 320 11.09 6.75 -7.00
CA LEU A 320 10.36 6.93 -8.25
C LEU A 320 10.89 8.13 -9.04
N VAL A 321 11.15 9.26 -8.38
CA VAL A 321 11.74 10.44 -9.04
C VAL A 321 13.14 10.13 -9.56
N GLU A 322 14.01 9.50 -8.76
CA GLU A 322 15.33 9.07 -9.22
C GLU A 322 15.24 8.12 -10.42
N TRP A 323 14.28 7.19 -10.41
CA TRP A 323 14.03 6.27 -11.51
C TRP A 323 13.58 7.02 -12.78
N ILE A 324 12.68 7.99 -12.67
CA ILE A 324 12.26 8.84 -13.80
C ILE A 324 13.45 9.63 -14.36
N LEU A 325 14.32 10.15 -13.48
CA LEU A 325 15.52 10.92 -13.83
C LEU A 325 16.70 10.06 -14.34
N GLY A 326 16.53 8.73 -14.42
CA GLY A 326 17.47 7.83 -15.10
C GLY A 326 18.22 6.86 -14.20
N ARG A 327 17.96 6.85 -12.89
CA ARG A 327 18.55 5.86 -11.98
C ARG A 327 17.82 4.51 -12.08
N ARG A 328 18.40 3.56 -12.83
CA ARG A 328 17.76 2.27 -13.16
C ARG A 328 18.42 1.03 -12.52
N ASP A 329 19.39 1.22 -11.64
CA ASP A 329 20.03 0.18 -10.83
C ASP A 329 19.16 -0.33 -9.67
N LEU A 330 18.01 0.31 -9.42
CA LEU A 330 17.11 -0.02 -8.32
C LEU A 330 16.02 -1.01 -8.74
N SER A 331 15.75 -1.98 -7.88
CA SER A 331 14.66 -2.94 -8.08
C SER A 331 13.36 -2.42 -7.49
N TRP A 332 12.27 -2.68 -8.22
CA TRP A 332 10.90 -2.49 -7.74
C TRP A 332 10.56 -3.65 -6.81
N LEU A 333 9.81 -3.40 -5.74
CA LEU A 333 9.55 -4.44 -4.73
C LEU A 333 8.78 -5.60 -5.36
N GLY A 334 7.77 -5.33 -6.19
CA GLY A 334 6.95 -6.38 -6.80
C GLY A 334 7.73 -7.25 -7.78
N LEU A 335 8.74 -6.68 -8.44
CA LEU A 335 9.62 -7.39 -9.37
C LEU A 335 10.68 -8.20 -8.63
N LEU A 336 11.26 -7.64 -7.57
CA LEU A 336 12.22 -8.35 -6.72
C LEU A 336 11.59 -9.58 -6.09
N THR A 337 10.43 -9.44 -5.45
CA THR A 337 9.75 -10.56 -4.81
C THR A 337 9.38 -11.63 -5.84
N ARG A 338 8.90 -11.24 -7.03
CA ARG A 338 8.66 -12.19 -8.12
C ARG A 338 9.92 -12.92 -8.56
N LYS A 339 11.05 -12.22 -8.70
CA LYS A 339 12.35 -12.83 -9.00
C LYS A 339 12.79 -13.80 -7.90
N VAL A 340 12.61 -13.45 -6.63
CA VAL A 340 12.88 -14.33 -5.48
C VAL A 340 12.05 -15.61 -5.56
N MET A 341 10.74 -15.50 -5.76
CA MET A 341 9.86 -16.68 -5.92
C MET A 341 10.31 -17.59 -7.06
N GLN A 342 10.73 -17.01 -8.19
CA GLN A 342 11.19 -17.77 -9.35
C GLN A 342 12.53 -18.46 -9.11
N THR A 343 13.51 -17.74 -8.54
CA THR A 343 14.94 -18.14 -8.62
C THR A 343 15.54 -18.63 -7.31
N ALA A 344 15.05 -18.18 -6.15
CA ALA A 344 15.57 -18.62 -4.87
C ALA A 344 15.21 -20.09 -4.60
N GLN A 345 16.18 -20.86 -4.13
CA GLN A 345 16.09 -22.30 -3.93
C GLN A 345 15.71 -22.68 -2.49
N ASN A 346 15.93 -21.78 -1.54
CA ASN A 346 15.68 -22.01 -0.12
C ASN A 346 15.47 -20.68 0.63
N TYR A 347 15.10 -20.78 1.91
CA TYR A 347 14.88 -19.65 2.81
C TYR A 347 16.07 -18.68 2.87
N GLN A 348 17.30 -19.19 3.06
CA GLN A 348 18.47 -18.31 3.21
C GLN A 348 18.74 -17.51 1.95
N GLN A 349 18.70 -18.14 0.77
CA GLN A 349 18.88 -17.43 -0.49
C GLN A 349 17.78 -16.38 -0.71
N ALA A 350 16.54 -16.69 -0.33
CA ALA A 350 15.45 -15.72 -0.39
C ALA A 350 15.70 -14.54 0.56
N GLN A 351 16.12 -14.79 1.80
CA GLN A 351 16.46 -13.77 2.78
C GLN A 351 17.59 -12.86 2.25
N ASP A 352 18.68 -13.44 1.75
CA ASP A 352 19.85 -12.70 1.23
C ASP A 352 19.47 -11.79 0.06
N MET A 353 18.70 -12.31 -0.90
CA MET A 353 18.19 -11.53 -2.04
C MET A 353 17.28 -10.38 -1.58
N LEU A 354 16.38 -10.65 -0.62
CA LEU A 354 15.44 -9.67 -0.09
C LEU A 354 16.11 -8.64 0.82
N ALA A 355 17.21 -8.96 1.49
CA ALA A 355 17.95 -8.05 2.36
C ALA A 355 18.89 -7.12 1.57
N SER A 356 19.57 -7.66 0.55
CA SER A 356 20.71 -6.98 -0.08
C SER A 356 20.34 -6.19 -1.35
N THR A 357 19.29 -6.57 -2.08
CA THR A 357 19.00 -5.94 -3.39
C THR A 357 18.57 -4.48 -3.22
N PRO A 358 19.21 -3.49 -3.86
CA PRO A 358 18.80 -2.09 -3.80
C PRO A 358 17.38 -1.88 -4.30
N LEU A 359 16.60 -1.04 -3.60
CA LEU A 359 15.17 -0.85 -3.84
C LEU A 359 14.81 0.58 -4.25
N VAL A 360 13.74 0.69 -5.04
CA VAL A 360 13.05 1.96 -5.31
C VAL A 360 12.40 2.48 -4.03
N ALA A 361 11.67 1.62 -3.31
CA ALA A 361 10.95 1.99 -2.09
C ALA A 361 11.42 1.17 -0.87
N PRO A 362 11.46 1.78 0.33
CA PRO A 362 11.55 1.06 1.60
C PRO A 362 10.35 0.11 1.79
N VAL A 363 10.56 -1.00 2.49
CA VAL A 363 9.54 -2.04 2.62
C VAL A 363 9.84 -2.94 3.82
N TYR A 364 8.86 -3.72 4.30
CA TYR A 364 9.12 -4.89 5.14
C TYR A 364 8.85 -6.15 4.33
N PHE A 365 9.82 -7.06 4.28
CA PHE A 365 9.63 -8.41 3.76
C PHE A 365 9.46 -9.37 4.92
N ILE A 366 8.34 -10.08 4.96
CA ILE A 366 8.07 -11.09 5.97
C ILE A 366 8.28 -12.43 5.30
N LEU A 367 9.17 -13.25 5.85
CA LEU A 367 9.64 -14.48 5.22
C LEU A 367 9.57 -15.63 6.22
N ALA A 368 8.99 -16.76 5.80
CA ALA A 368 9.04 -18.01 6.53
C ALA A 368 9.63 -19.12 5.66
N GLY A 369 10.54 -19.92 6.19
CA GLY A 369 11.14 -21.09 5.53
C GLY A 369 10.32 -22.35 5.76
N ASN A 370 10.96 -23.52 5.64
CA ASN A 370 10.32 -24.82 5.75
C ASN A 370 10.79 -25.64 6.97
N ALA A 371 11.57 -25.03 7.85
CA ALA A 371 12.11 -25.65 9.05
C ALA A 371 11.93 -24.75 10.27
N SER A 372 11.92 -25.35 11.46
CA SER A 372 11.88 -24.68 12.76
C SER A 372 12.83 -23.47 12.81
N HIS A 373 12.38 -22.38 13.44
CA HIS A 373 13.06 -21.10 13.53
C HIS A 373 13.35 -20.35 12.21
N GLN A 374 12.99 -20.88 11.04
CA GLN A 374 13.11 -20.14 9.77
C GLN A 374 11.95 -19.15 9.61
N GLY A 375 11.98 -18.06 10.35
CA GLY A 375 11.05 -16.94 10.22
C GLY A 375 11.77 -15.62 10.46
N CYS A 376 11.46 -14.58 9.69
CA CYS A 376 11.99 -13.25 9.97
C CYS A 376 11.14 -12.13 9.35
N ILE A 377 11.30 -10.93 9.89
CA ILE A 377 10.92 -9.67 9.27
C ILE A 377 12.21 -8.97 8.82
N ILE A 378 12.27 -8.60 7.54
CA ILE A 378 13.39 -7.87 6.94
C ILE A 378 12.92 -6.43 6.74
N THR A 379 13.35 -5.54 7.63
CA THR A 379 13.04 -4.11 7.55
C THR A 379 13.99 -3.44 6.58
N ARG A 380 13.52 -3.00 5.42
CA ARG A 380 14.34 -2.42 4.35
C ARG A 380 14.25 -0.90 4.30
N GLY A 381 15.41 -0.26 4.25
CA GLY A 381 15.57 0.99 3.50
C GLY A 381 15.87 0.71 2.03
N ARG A 382 16.01 1.76 1.23
CA ARG A 382 16.39 1.62 -0.21
C ARG A 382 17.75 0.93 -0.40
N SER A 383 18.68 1.11 0.54
CA SER A 383 20.03 0.51 0.51
C SER A 383 20.50 -0.03 1.85
N SER A 384 19.63 -0.09 2.86
CA SER A 384 19.93 -0.62 4.19
C SER A 384 18.90 -1.67 4.59
N PHE A 385 19.23 -2.48 5.59
CA PHE A 385 18.31 -3.47 6.13
C PHE A 385 18.58 -3.75 7.62
N ASP A 386 17.55 -4.26 8.28
CA ASP A 386 17.59 -4.92 9.59
C ASP A 386 16.82 -6.25 9.47
N ILE A 387 17.32 -7.29 10.14
CA ILE A 387 16.67 -8.62 10.15
C ILE A 387 16.24 -8.91 11.58
N TRP A 388 14.94 -9.06 11.75
CA TRP A 388 14.31 -9.39 13.01
C TRP A 388 13.79 -10.83 12.98
N PRO A 389 14.54 -11.80 13.53
CA PRO A 389 14.24 -13.22 13.39
C PRO A 389 13.12 -13.68 14.34
N LEU A 390 12.51 -14.82 13.99
CA LEU A 390 11.68 -15.60 14.91
C LEU A 390 12.48 -15.89 16.19
N GLY A 391 11.81 -15.84 17.34
CA GLY A 391 12.47 -15.79 18.66
C GLY A 391 12.54 -14.39 19.26
N SER A 392 12.45 -13.35 18.42
CA SER A 392 12.39 -11.96 18.89
C SER A 392 10.99 -11.59 19.37
N ARG A 393 10.89 -10.56 20.23
CA ARG A 393 9.62 -10.18 20.88
C ARG A 393 9.36 -8.68 20.82
N HIS A 394 8.13 -8.30 20.50
CA HIS A 394 7.63 -6.95 20.73
C HIS A 394 7.54 -6.65 22.24
N LYS A 395 7.41 -5.38 22.60
CA LYS A 395 7.13 -5.00 23.99
C LYS A 395 5.78 -5.58 24.42
N GLY A 396 5.76 -6.35 25.50
CA GLY A 396 4.55 -6.99 26.03
C GLY A 396 4.17 -8.32 25.38
N GLN A 397 4.94 -8.77 24.39
CA GLN A 397 4.79 -10.09 23.78
C GLN A 397 5.38 -11.18 24.71
N SER A 398 4.59 -12.23 24.93
CA SER A 398 4.95 -13.36 25.80
C SER A 398 5.56 -14.51 24.99
N GLY A 399 4.97 -14.86 23.84
CA GLY A 399 5.46 -15.93 22.97
C GLY A 399 6.68 -15.52 22.14
N ASP A 400 7.63 -16.43 21.92
CA ASP A 400 8.77 -16.27 21.00
C ASP A 400 8.60 -17.03 19.67
N TRP A 401 7.53 -17.81 19.56
CA TRP A 401 7.18 -18.66 18.43
C TRP A 401 6.54 -17.93 17.25
N TYR A 402 6.41 -16.60 17.32
CA TYR A 402 5.86 -15.79 16.24
C TYR A 402 6.48 -14.40 16.19
N VAL A 403 6.41 -13.79 15.00
CA VAL A 403 6.72 -12.39 14.77
C VAL A 403 5.59 -11.73 13.99
N VAL A 404 5.29 -10.48 14.32
CA VAL A 404 4.21 -9.67 13.71
C VAL A 404 4.82 -8.42 13.09
N GLU A 405 4.47 -8.13 11.84
CA GLU A 405 4.74 -6.84 11.21
C GLU A 405 3.45 -6.19 10.72
N THR A 406 3.33 -4.89 10.92
CA THR A 406 2.31 -4.04 10.32
C THR A 406 2.97 -3.09 9.33
N ASN A 407 3.09 -1.80 9.64
CA ASN A 407 3.68 -0.80 8.75
C ASN A 407 4.67 0.15 9.45
N TYR A 408 5.16 -0.25 10.62
CA TYR A 408 6.02 0.59 11.47
C TYR A 408 7.29 -0.16 11.81
N ASP A 409 8.38 0.52 12.15
CA ASP A 409 9.58 -0.19 12.54
C ASP A 409 9.33 -0.93 13.87
N HIS A 410 9.88 -2.14 14.05
CA HIS A 410 9.65 -2.92 15.28
C HIS A 410 10.24 -2.26 16.53
N TRP A 411 11.32 -1.48 16.38
CA TRP A 411 11.91 -0.67 17.46
C TRP A 411 11.16 0.64 17.73
N SER A 412 10.15 0.99 16.92
CA SER A 412 9.38 2.22 17.06
C SER A 412 8.02 1.96 17.69
N GLN A 413 7.53 2.94 18.45
CA GLN A 413 6.15 2.93 18.92
C GLN A 413 5.20 3.10 17.73
N THR A 414 4.13 2.32 17.71
CA THR A 414 3.04 2.50 16.74
C THR A 414 2.34 3.85 16.97
N PRO A 415 1.77 4.48 15.93
CA PRO A 415 0.99 5.70 16.11
C PRO A 415 -0.24 5.43 16.97
N PHE A 416 -0.65 6.41 17.78
CA PHE A 416 -1.81 6.30 18.69
C PHE A 416 -3.16 5.97 18.01
N TYR A 417 -3.23 6.06 16.68
CA TYR A 417 -4.44 5.81 15.90
C TYR A 417 -4.46 4.44 15.22
N ASP A 418 -3.35 3.68 15.24
CA ASP A 418 -3.21 2.39 14.55
C ASP A 418 -2.52 1.38 15.48
N HIS A 419 -3.34 0.60 16.18
CA HIS A 419 -2.92 -0.39 17.18
C HIS A 419 -2.97 -1.83 16.66
N ARG A 420 -2.94 -2.04 15.33
CA ARG A 420 -3.04 -3.39 14.74
C ARG A 420 -1.94 -4.32 15.24
N ARG A 421 -0.72 -3.81 15.47
CA ARG A 421 0.40 -4.60 16.00
C ARG A 421 0.11 -5.10 17.41
N GLU A 422 -0.28 -4.20 18.31
CA GLU A 422 -0.52 -4.52 19.72
C GLU A 422 -1.63 -5.55 19.86
N TYR A 423 -2.74 -5.37 19.13
CA TYR A 423 -3.86 -6.31 19.18
C TYR A 423 -3.55 -7.64 18.50
N ALA A 424 -2.78 -7.65 17.41
CA ALA A 424 -2.29 -8.89 16.82
C ALA A 424 -1.40 -9.67 17.80
N VAL A 425 -0.44 -9.02 18.46
CA VAL A 425 0.42 -9.62 19.48
C VAL A 425 -0.41 -10.17 20.64
N GLN A 426 -1.33 -9.36 21.19
CA GLN A 426 -2.21 -9.79 22.29
C GLN A 426 -3.01 -11.05 21.91
N CYS A 427 -3.56 -11.09 20.69
CA CYS A 427 -4.39 -12.21 20.27
C CYS A 427 -3.59 -13.44 19.85
N MET A 428 -2.37 -13.28 19.35
CA MET A 428 -1.44 -14.40 19.14
C MET A 428 -1.07 -15.06 20.46
N ASP A 429 -0.69 -14.26 21.47
CA ASP A 429 -0.37 -14.77 22.82
C ASP A 429 -1.57 -15.50 23.45
N GLN A 430 -2.78 -14.96 23.29
CA GLN A 430 -4.00 -15.58 23.82
C GLN A 430 -4.35 -16.90 23.10
N ALA A 431 -4.16 -16.98 21.78
CA ALA A 431 -4.55 -18.14 20.98
C ALA A 431 -3.54 -19.30 21.03
N GLY A 432 -2.24 -19.01 21.06
CA GLY A 432 -1.18 -20.02 21.12
C GLY A 432 -0.93 -20.80 19.82
N GLN A 433 -0.06 -21.81 19.91
CA GLN A 433 0.54 -22.54 18.77
C GLN A 433 -0.21 -23.82 18.33
N GLN A 434 -1.24 -24.25 19.07
CA GLN A 434 -1.79 -25.60 18.89
C GLN A 434 -2.50 -25.82 17.55
N GLN A 435 -3.14 -24.78 17.01
CA GLN A 435 -3.85 -24.85 15.73
C GLN A 435 -3.42 -23.68 14.83
N PRO A 436 -2.22 -23.73 14.22
CA PRO A 436 -1.61 -22.57 13.58
C PRO A 436 -2.47 -21.87 12.52
N LEU A 437 -3.12 -22.64 11.64
CA LEU A 437 -4.00 -22.09 10.60
C LEU A 437 -5.21 -21.37 11.21
N GLN A 438 -5.81 -21.97 12.24
CA GLN A 438 -6.92 -21.39 13.01
C GLN A 438 -6.48 -20.12 13.74
N THR A 439 -5.36 -20.18 14.46
CA THR A 439 -4.77 -19.04 15.17
C THR A 439 -4.55 -17.87 14.21
N LEU A 440 -3.85 -18.09 13.09
CA LEU A 440 -3.57 -17.03 12.11
C LEU A 440 -4.84 -16.41 11.55
N TYR A 441 -5.79 -17.22 11.09
CA TYR A 441 -7.03 -16.71 10.53
C TYR A 441 -7.84 -15.91 11.57
N SER A 442 -7.96 -16.43 12.80
CA SER A 442 -8.71 -15.77 13.87
C SER A 442 -8.07 -14.44 14.28
N VAL A 443 -6.75 -14.39 14.43
CA VAL A 443 -6.05 -13.12 14.73
C VAL A 443 -6.22 -12.12 13.61
N LEU A 444 -6.12 -12.56 12.35
CA LEU A 444 -6.33 -11.70 11.18
C LEU A 444 -7.80 -11.27 11.00
N SER A 445 -8.76 -11.95 11.64
CA SER A 445 -10.16 -11.53 11.70
C SER A 445 -10.48 -10.60 12.88
N THR A 446 -9.52 -10.34 13.76
CA THR A 446 -9.72 -9.49 14.94
C THR A 446 -9.72 -8.01 14.54
N ARG A 447 -10.73 -7.23 14.92
CA ARG A 447 -10.72 -5.76 14.69
C ARG A 447 -9.76 -5.08 15.67
N PRO A 448 -8.89 -4.15 15.25
CA PRO A 448 -8.75 -3.54 13.92
C PRO A 448 -7.73 -4.21 12.98
N VAL A 449 -7.17 -5.39 13.31
CA VAL A 449 -6.32 -6.16 12.38
C VAL A 449 -7.07 -6.45 11.08
N LEU A 450 -8.35 -6.81 11.20
CA LEU A 450 -9.37 -6.66 10.17
C LEU A 450 -9.98 -5.27 10.25
N ASN A 451 -9.98 -4.53 9.14
CA ASN A 451 -10.51 -3.18 9.04
C ASN A 451 -11.23 -2.96 7.69
N LYS A 452 -11.78 -1.77 7.45
CA LYS A 452 -12.51 -1.43 6.21
C LYS A 452 -11.65 -1.46 4.94
N GLU A 453 -10.33 -1.48 5.07
CA GLU A 453 -9.41 -1.52 3.93
C GLU A 453 -9.00 -2.94 3.57
N THR A 454 -9.23 -3.89 4.47
CA THR A 454 -8.87 -5.28 4.27
C THR A 454 -9.63 -5.81 3.06
N THR A 455 -8.89 -6.05 1.99
CA THR A 455 -9.41 -6.65 0.75
C THR A 455 -9.37 -8.17 0.84
N LEU A 456 -8.29 -8.72 1.42
CA LEU A 456 -8.08 -10.16 1.52
C LEU A 456 -7.30 -10.55 2.77
N THR A 457 -7.53 -11.79 3.19
CA THR A 457 -6.70 -12.55 4.13
C THR A 457 -6.08 -13.71 3.39
N ALA A 458 -4.80 -13.97 3.59
CA ALA A 458 -4.13 -15.18 3.12
C ALA A 458 -3.49 -15.92 4.29
N VAL A 459 -3.60 -17.24 4.30
CA VAL A 459 -2.94 -18.12 5.29
C VAL A 459 -2.20 -19.21 4.54
N MET A 460 -0.97 -19.47 4.98
CA MET A 460 -0.01 -20.34 4.32
C MET A 460 0.59 -21.36 5.28
N ASP A 461 0.73 -22.59 4.80
CA ASP A 461 1.54 -23.66 5.38
C ASP A 461 2.69 -23.97 4.39
N VAL A 462 3.92 -23.70 4.82
CA VAL A 462 5.09 -23.80 3.93
C VAL A 462 5.38 -25.24 3.53
N SER A 463 5.33 -26.16 4.49
CA SER A 463 5.63 -27.58 4.29
C SER A 463 4.60 -28.25 3.38
N ALA A 464 3.31 -28.03 3.65
CA ALA A 464 2.23 -28.60 2.85
C ALA A 464 2.11 -27.96 1.46
N GLY A 465 2.61 -26.73 1.29
CA GLY A 465 2.35 -25.93 0.09
C GLY A 465 0.91 -25.45 0.01
N ARG A 466 0.25 -25.27 1.17
CA ARG A 466 -1.12 -24.77 1.26
C ARG A 466 -1.09 -23.25 1.28
N LEU A 467 -1.73 -22.61 0.31
CA LEU A 467 -2.00 -21.17 0.27
C LEU A 467 -3.49 -20.98 0.08
N GLU A 468 -4.17 -20.53 1.13
CA GLU A 468 -5.59 -20.19 1.11
C GLU A 468 -5.78 -18.70 1.21
N VAL A 469 -6.82 -18.20 0.55
CA VAL A 469 -7.13 -16.78 0.43
C VAL A 469 -8.62 -16.58 0.47
N TRP A 470 -9.04 -15.54 1.18
CA TRP A 470 -10.43 -15.09 1.27
C TRP A 470 -10.48 -13.62 0.96
N GLU A 471 -11.43 -13.23 0.11
CA GLU A 471 -11.90 -11.84 0.07
C GLU A 471 -12.50 -11.49 1.43
N ARG A 472 -12.18 -10.30 1.94
CA ARG A 472 -12.63 -9.85 3.26
C ARG A 472 -13.46 -8.60 3.14
N ASP A 473 -14.41 -8.49 4.06
CA ASP A 473 -15.11 -7.26 4.37
C ASP A 473 -15.21 -7.11 5.89
N CYS A 474 -15.48 -5.88 6.35
CA CYS A 474 -15.62 -5.56 7.75
C CYS A 474 -16.91 -4.77 8.00
N GLU A 475 -17.93 -5.49 8.45
CA GLU A 475 -19.25 -4.93 8.74
C GLU A 475 -19.21 -3.90 9.87
N ASP A 476 -20.06 -2.89 9.78
CA ASP A 476 -20.14 -1.87 10.82
C ASP A 476 -20.59 -2.44 12.17
N PRO A 477 -20.05 -1.93 13.29
CA PRO A 477 -19.04 -0.86 13.38
C PRO A 477 -17.62 -1.39 13.15
N CYS A 478 -16.90 -0.86 12.14
CA CYS A 478 -15.52 -1.25 11.87
C CYS A 478 -14.61 -0.04 11.65
N TRP A 479 -13.35 -0.17 12.10
CA TRP A 479 -12.36 0.89 11.97
C TRP A 479 -11.99 1.11 10.49
N PRO A 480 -11.85 2.37 10.03
CA PRO A 480 -11.62 2.64 8.63
C PRO A 480 -10.21 2.27 8.13
N PHE A 481 -9.25 1.88 8.97
CA PHE A 481 -7.86 1.58 8.59
C PHE A 481 -7.13 0.68 9.59
#